data_AF-A0A6L3CAG1-F1
#
_entry.id   AF-A0A6L3CAG1-F1
#
_cell.length_a   1.000
_cell.length_b   1.000
_cell.length_c   1.000
_cell.angle_alpha   90.00
_cell.angle_beta   90.00
_cell.angle_gamma   90.00
#
_symmetry.space_group_name_H-M   'P 1'
#
loop_
_entity.id
_entity.type
_entity.pdbx_description
1 polymer ?
#
loop_
_entity_poly.entity_id
_entity_poly.type
_entity_poly.pdbx_seq_one_letter_code
_entity_poly.pdbx_strand_id
1 'polypeptide(L)'
;RGGIACVAGMPTITDTTFAGAKSIHNIAYGGAHTSTNRAAQFDLANMASEMIALVSDKKIDSMIEQTITMEEIPEGLAQLEGRHVKGKIVAEYV
;
A
#
# COMPACT_ATOMS: atom_id res chain seq x y z
N ARG A 1 7.67 -23.43 -3.79
CA ARG A 1 7.95 -22.45 -2.71
C ARG A 1 6.98 -21.31 -2.91
N GLY A 2 6.11 -21.05 -1.94
CA GLY A 2 5.07 -20.02 -2.06
C GLY A 2 4.99 -19.23 -0.77
N GLY A 3 4.70 -17.93 -0.88
CA GLY A 3 4.54 -17.04 0.25
C GLY A 3 3.27 -16.20 0.11
N ILE A 4 2.65 -15.88 1.23
CA ILE A 4 1.53 -14.94 1.30
C ILE A 4 2.06 -13.62 1.82
N ALA A 5 1.88 -12.55 1.04
CA ALA A 5 2.14 -11.18 1.48
C ALA A 5 0.84 -10.58 2.02
N CYS A 6 0.87 -10.16 3.29
CA CYS A 6 -0.28 -9.67 4.01
C CYS A 6 -0.13 -8.15 4.23
N VAL A 7 -0.92 -7.35 3.50
CA VAL A 7 -0.90 -5.87 3.60
C VAL A 7 -2.15 -5.33 4.29
N ALA A 8 -3.30 -6.00 4.14
CA ALA A 8 -4.59 -5.58 4.71
C ALA A 8 -4.98 -6.36 5.99
N GLY A 9 -4.07 -7.18 6.53
CA GLY A 9 -4.30 -8.04 7.69
C GLY A 9 -3.78 -9.47 7.49
N MET A 10 -3.59 -10.17 8.61
CA MET A 10 -3.13 -11.56 8.63
C MET A 10 -4.29 -12.54 8.42
N PRO A 11 -4.07 -13.67 7.73
CA PRO A 11 -5.03 -14.76 7.72
C PRO A 11 -5.09 -15.43 9.10
N THR A 12 -6.16 -16.19 9.36
CA THR A 12 -6.21 -17.08 10.52
C THR A 12 -5.10 -18.11 10.42
N ILE A 13 -4.23 -18.17 11.43
CA ILE A 13 -3.16 -19.17 11.53
C ILE A 13 -3.65 -20.36 12.34
N THR A 14 -3.47 -21.54 11.77
CA THR A 14 -3.79 -22.85 12.35
C THR A 14 -2.58 -23.77 12.25
N ASP A 15 -2.62 -24.92 12.90
CA ASP A 15 -1.53 -25.90 12.88
C ASP A 15 -1.19 -26.42 11.47
N THR A 16 -2.14 -26.35 10.53
CA THR A 16 -1.95 -26.77 9.14
C THR A 16 -1.45 -25.65 8.23
N THR A 17 -1.37 -24.41 8.71
CA THR A 17 -1.03 -23.23 7.89
C THR A 17 0.35 -23.35 7.23
N PHE A 18 1.30 -23.99 7.94
CA PHE A 18 2.65 -24.22 7.44
C PHE A 18 2.85 -25.62 6.83
N ALA A 19 1.78 -26.43 6.73
CA ALA A 19 1.81 -27.67 5.98
C ALA A 19 2.16 -27.36 4.51
N GLY A 20 3.29 -27.89 4.04
CA GLY A 20 3.84 -27.58 2.72
C GLY A 20 4.79 -26.37 2.69
N ALA A 21 5.36 -25.97 3.84
CA ALA A 21 6.45 -25.00 3.94
C ALA A 21 6.14 -23.63 3.28
N LYS A 22 4.92 -23.12 3.50
CA LYS A 22 4.53 -21.76 3.07
C LYS A 22 5.11 -20.73 4.04
N SER A 23 5.51 -19.57 3.54
CA SER A 23 5.88 -18.42 4.38
C SER A 23 4.75 -17.40 4.41
N ILE A 24 4.50 -16.78 5.56
CA ILE A 24 3.56 -15.65 5.66
C ILE A 24 4.36 -14.41 6.06
N HIS A 25 4.23 -13.34 5.27
CA HIS A 25 4.94 -12.09 5.48
C HIS A 25 3.94 -10.99 5.77
N ASN A 26 3.96 -10.49 7.01
CA ASN A 26 3.19 -9.31 7.39
C ASN A 26 3.96 -8.07 6.93
N ILE A 27 3.43 -7.35 5.94
CA ILE A 27 4.12 -6.22 5.32
C ILE A 27 3.60 -4.92 5.92
N ALA A 28 4.46 -4.22 6.66
CA ALA A 28 4.14 -2.94 7.30
C ALA A 28 5.14 -1.86 6.87
N TYR A 29 4.89 -1.21 5.72
CA TYR A 29 5.79 -0.20 5.15
C TYR A 29 6.06 0.98 6.10
N GLY A 30 5.04 1.41 6.86
CA GLY A 30 5.17 2.49 7.84
C GLY A 30 6.24 2.21 8.91
N GLY A 31 6.53 0.94 9.20
CA GLY A 31 7.56 0.57 10.17
C GLY A 31 8.97 1.00 9.76
N ALA A 32 9.26 1.06 8.45
CA ALA A 32 10.57 1.53 7.98
C ALA A 32 10.77 3.03 8.32
N HIS A 33 9.74 3.86 8.12
CA HIS A 33 9.79 5.30 8.40
C HIS A 33 9.95 5.63 9.88
N THR A 34 9.34 4.85 10.77
CA THR A 34 9.40 5.09 12.22
C THR A 34 10.58 4.39 12.90
N SER A 35 11.24 3.46 12.22
CA SER A 35 12.42 2.77 12.75
C SER A 35 13.69 3.63 12.73
N THR A 36 14.68 3.27 13.54
CA THR A 36 16.04 3.81 13.47
C THR A 36 16.90 3.13 12.39
N ASN A 37 16.35 2.18 11.63
CA ASN A 37 17.07 1.46 10.59
C ASN A 37 17.21 2.31 9.33
N ARG A 38 18.34 3.00 9.23
CA ARG A 38 18.61 3.90 8.11
C ARG A 38 18.74 3.18 6.75
N ALA A 39 19.23 1.94 6.74
CA ALA A 39 19.33 1.16 5.52
C ALA A 39 17.93 0.85 4.93
N ALA A 40 16.98 0.48 5.78
CA ALA A 40 15.60 0.23 5.37
C ALA A 40 14.90 1.52 4.86
N GLN A 41 15.19 2.67 5.45
CA GLN A 41 14.66 3.95 4.97
C GLN A 41 15.19 4.30 3.57
N PHE A 42 16.49 4.10 3.32
CA PHE A 42 17.08 4.34 2.00
C PHE A 42 16.57 3.35 0.96
N ASP A 43 16.44 2.08 1.32
CA ASP A 43 15.87 1.06 0.44
C ASP A 43 14.44 1.43 0.02
N LEU A 44 13.60 1.88 0.97
CA LEU A 44 12.25 2.35 0.66
C LEU A 44 12.22 3.58 -0.26
N ALA A 45 13.17 4.51 -0.10
CA ALA A 45 13.29 5.67 -0.98
C ALA A 45 13.72 5.28 -2.42
N ASN A 46 14.61 4.30 -2.56
CA ASN A 46 15.02 3.77 -3.86
C ASN A 46 13.84 3.06 -4.55
N MET A 47 13.13 2.18 -3.84
CA MET A 47 11.92 1.52 -4.37
C MET A 47 10.85 2.53 -4.81
N ALA A 48 10.66 3.61 -4.03
CA ALA A 48 9.73 4.68 -4.41
C ALA A 48 10.15 5.37 -5.72
N SER A 49 11.44 5.65 -5.88
CA SER A 49 11.99 6.28 -7.10
C SER A 49 11.78 5.39 -8.34
N GLU A 50 12.03 4.09 -8.21
CA GLU A 50 11.80 3.11 -9.26
C GLU A 50 10.31 3.01 -9.64
N MET A 51 9.43 2.95 -8.63
CA MET A 51 7.98 2.92 -8.87
C MET A 51 7.49 4.19 -9.58
N ILE A 52 7.96 5.37 -9.17
CA ILE A 52 7.60 6.65 -9.80
C ILE A 52 8.03 6.67 -11.27
N ALA A 53 9.23 6.16 -11.58
CA ALA A 53 9.69 6.04 -12.95
C ALA A 53 8.77 5.14 -13.79
N LEU A 54 8.33 4.00 -13.25
CA LEU A 54 7.39 3.10 -13.93
C LEU A 54 6.01 3.74 -14.18
N VAL A 55 5.51 4.53 -13.22
CA VAL A 55 4.26 5.29 -13.37
C VAL A 55 4.42 6.37 -14.43
N SER A 56 5.53 7.12 -14.40
CA SER A 56 5.82 8.16 -15.40
C SER A 56 5.95 7.60 -16.82
N ASP A 57 6.56 6.43 -16.96
CA ASP A 57 6.67 5.65 -18.19
C ASP A 57 5.35 4.98 -18.63
N LYS A 58 4.26 5.13 -17.86
CA LYS A 58 2.96 4.48 -18.08
C LYS A 58 3.02 2.94 -18.10
N LYS A 59 4.04 2.35 -17.46
CA LYS A 59 4.16 0.90 -17.26
C LYS A 59 3.31 0.42 -16.08
N ILE A 60 3.01 1.33 -15.15
CA ILE A 60 2.09 1.12 -14.02
C ILE A 60 1.02 2.21 -14.09
N ASP A 61 -0.24 1.80 -13.97
CA ASP A 61 -1.37 2.72 -13.86
C ASP A 61 -1.42 3.30 -12.42
N SER A 62 -1.55 4.62 -12.30
CA SER A 62 -1.69 5.30 -11.00
C SER A 62 -3.06 5.03 -10.34
N MET A 63 -4.03 4.54 -11.11
CA MET A 63 -5.40 4.24 -10.70
C MET A 63 -6.10 5.45 -10.07
N ILE A 64 -5.77 6.68 -10.46
CA ILE A 64 -6.47 7.87 -9.97
C ILE A 64 -7.84 7.94 -10.63
N GLU A 65 -8.90 7.72 -9.84
CA GLU A 65 -10.29 7.67 -10.31
C GLU A 65 -11.09 8.91 -9.89
N GLN A 66 -10.64 9.60 -8.84
CA GLN A 66 -11.32 10.78 -8.32
C GLN A 66 -10.29 11.79 -7.80
N THR A 67 -10.48 13.05 -8.18
CA THR A 67 -9.74 14.19 -7.63
C THR A 67 -10.74 15.10 -6.92
N ILE A 68 -10.46 15.43 -5.66
CA ILE A 68 -11.33 16.23 -4.78
C ILE A 68 -10.58 17.47 -4.28
N THR A 69 -11.32 18.50 -3.91
CA THR A 69 -10.81 19.69 -3.22
C THR A 69 -10.54 19.40 -1.74
N MET A 70 -9.84 20.31 -1.07
CA MET A 70 -9.54 20.17 0.37
C MET A 70 -10.81 20.20 1.22
N GLU A 71 -11.81 20.99 0.83
CA GLU A 71 -13.10 21.10 1.49
C GLU A 71 -13.90 19.78 1.44
N GLU A 72 -13.69 18.99 0.39
CA GLU A 72 -14.39 17.71 0.15
C GLU A 72 -13.74 16.52 0.86
N ILE A 73 -12.59 16.70 1.54
CA ILE A 73 -11.90 15.62 2.27
C ILE A 73 -12.82 14.85 3.22
N PRO A 74 -13.68 15.49 4.05
CA PRO A 74 -14.59 14.75 4.93
C PRO A 74 -15.53 13.81 4.18
N GLU A 75 -16.06 14.24 3.03
CA GLU A 75 -16.93 13.40 2.19
C GLU A 75 -16.13 12.28 1.53
N GLY A 76 -14.94 12.56 0.99
CA GLY A 76 -14.06 11.56 0.41
C GLY A 76 -13.67 10.46 1.40
N LEU A 77 -13.45 10.80 2.67
CA LEU A 77 -13.19 9.83 3.74
C LEU A 77 -14.41 8.95 4.04
N ALA A 78 -15.62 9.53 4.08
CA ALA A 78 -16.86 8.77 4.24
C ALA A 78 -17.09 7.78 3.08
N GLN A 79 -16.74 8.16 1.85
CA GLN A 79 -16.78 7.26 0.69
C GLN A 79 -15.81 6.08 0.83
N LEU A 80 -14.57 6.34 1.29
CA LEU A 80 -13.56 5.29 1.52
C LEU A 80 -13.99 4.28 2.58
N GLU A 81 -14.61 4.73 3.66
CA GLU A 81 -15.14 3.86 4.72
C GLU A 81 -16.14 2.84 4.15
N GLY A 82 -16.93 3.25 3.15
CA GLY A 82 -17.90 2.40 2.47
C GLY A 82 -17.28 1.22 1.70
N ARG A 83 -15.95 1.17 1.46
CA ARG A 83 -15.24 0.10 0.73
C ARG A 83 -15.72 -0.21 -0.70
N HIS A 84 -16.49 0.69 -1.32
CA HIS A 84 -16.96 0.56 -2.71
C HIS A 84 -16.14 1.38 -3.72
N VAL A 85 -15.16 2.15 -3.22
CA VAL A 85 -14.27 2.95 -4.06
C VAL A 85 -13.38 2.03 -4.90
N LYS A 86 -13.30 2.32 -6.20
CA LYS A 86 -12.32 1.73 -7.11
C LYS A 86 -11.19 2.74 -7.32
N GLY A 87 -9.95 2.26 -7.39
CA GLY A 87 -8.78 3.11 -7.56
C GLY A 87 -8.50 4.04 -6.37
N LYS A 88 -7.94 5.20 -6.68
CA LYS A 88 -7.39 6.16 -5.74
C LYS A 88 -8.14 7.49 -5.82
N ILE A 89 -8.56 7.98 -4.65
CA ILE A 89 -9.02 9.35 -4.45
C ILE A 89 -7.80 10.21 -4.08
N VAL A 90 -7.63 11.34 -4.74
CA VAL A 90 -6.55 12.32 -4.49
C VAL A 90 -7.18 13.66 -4.12
N ALA A 91 -6.68 14.28 -3.05
CA ALA A 91 -7.05 15.65 -2.70
C ALA A 91 -6.02 16.63 -3.27
N GLU A 92 -6.48 17.69 -3.91
CA GLU A 92 -5.63 18.75 -4.46
C GLU A 92 -5.79 20.04 -3.68
N TYR A 93 -4.65 20.69 -3.43
CA TYR A 93 -4.62 22.05 -2.90
C TYR A 93 -4.60 23.01 -4.08
N VAL A 94 -5.71 23.71 -4.30
CA VAL A 94 -5.89 24.70 -5.37
C VAL A 94 -5.77 26.10 -4.82
#